data_AF-A0AAD0T385-F1
#
_entry.id   AF-A0AAD0T385-F1
#
_cell.length_a   1.000
_cell.length_b   1.000
_cell.length_c   1.000
_cell.angle_alpha   90.00
_cell.angle_beta   90.00
_cell.angle_gamma   90.00
#
_symmetry.space_group_name_H-M   'P 1'
#
loop_
_entity.id
_entity.type
_entity.pdbx_description
1 polymer ?
#
loop_
_entity_poly.entity_id
_entity_poly.type
_entity_poly.pdbx_seq_one_letter_code
_entity_poly.pdbx_strand_id
1 'polypeptide(L)'
;MLKAKSVVVLLLMIVSSVAAGQVVACPELNNVDLASSYDRDEYIEVHSESLPKLTKEEFSKYPAFKEFDYEYCADALVLKQLEATQTGNIYTIVISMEDHCDGGNSYGNILDESGEIVLGSIGDSFISCF
;
A
#
# COMPACT_ATOMS: atom_id res chain seq x y z
N MET A 1 -72.26 20.26 3.82
CA MET A 1 -71.28 19.91 2.77
C MET A 1 -69.87 20.00 3.36
N LEU A 2 -69.30 18.87 3.79
CA LEU A 2 -67.92 18.78 4.29
C LEU A 2 -66.98 18.57 3.08
N LYS A 3 -65.94 19.41 2.95
CA LYS A 3 -64.79 19.13 2.07
C LYS A 3 -63.55 19.00 2.95
N ALA A 4 -63.15 17.76 3.23
CA ALA A 4 -61.85 17.44 3.77
C ALA A 4 -60.78 17.74 2.70
N LYS A 5 -59.79 18.56 3.02
CA LYS A 5 -58.58 18.72 2.21
C LYS A 5 -57.54 17.77 2.78
N SER A 6 -57.29 16.66 2.07
CA SER A 6 -56.20 15.72 2.39
C SER A 6 -54.86 16.42 2.26
N VAL A 7 -54.09 16.39 3.34
CA VAL A 7 -52.68 16.77 3.40
C VAL A 7 -51.89 15.56 2.91
N VAL A 8 -51.20 15.69 1.77
CA VAL A 8 -50.24 14.68 1.30
C VAL A 8 -48.90 15.02 1.92
N VAL A 9 -48.54 14.32 3.00
CA VAL A 9 -47.20 14.36 3.59
C VAL A 9 -46.31 13.45 2.75
N LEU A 10 -45.46 14.05 1.91
CA LEU A 10 -44.44 13.33 1.16
C LEU A 10 -43.24 13.08 2.10
N LEU A 11 -43.15 11.87 2.64
CA LEU A 11 -42.05 11.41 3.47
C LEU A 11 -40.85 11.09 2.55
N LEU A 12 -39.90 12.01 2.38
CA LEU A 12 -38.62 11.71 1.74
C LEU A 12 -37.78 10.87 2.73
N MET A 13 -37.72 9.55 2.49
CA MET A 13 -36.69 8.71 3.09
C MET A 13 -35.35 9.10 2.44
N ILE A 14 -34.53 9.86 3.16
CA ILE A 14 -33.13 10.04 2.79
C ILE A 14 -32.45 8.71 3.08
N VAL A 15 -32.15 7.98 2.01
CA VAL A 15 -31.37 6.74 2.05
C VAL A 15 -29.99 7.12 2.57
N SER A 16 -29.68 6.70 3.80
CA SER A 16 -28.33 6.80 4.35
C SER A 16 -27.41 5.94 3.47
N SER A 17 -26.63 6.60 2.61
CA SER A 17 -25.56 5.97 1.86
C SER A 17 -24.49 5.55 2.85
N VAL A 18 -24.56 4.30 3.30
CA VAL A 18 -23.44 3.66 3.98
C VAL A 18 -22.38 3.49 2.90
N ALA A 19 -21.42 4.41 2.86
CA ALA A 19 -20.18 4.17 2.12
C ALA A 19 -19.52 2.99 2.83
N ALA A 20 -19.75 1.80 2.29
CA ALA A 20 -18.97 0.63 2.63
C ALA A 20 -17.52 1.02 2.31
N GLY A 21 -16.70 1.13 3.36
CA GLY A 21 -15.26 1.22 3.21
C GLY A 21 -14.83 0.09 2.29
N GLN A 22 -14.39 0.44 1.09
CA GLN A 22 -13.75 -0.51 0.22
C GLN A 22 -12.52 -0.98 1.00
N VAL A 23 -12.54 -2.27 1.36
CA VAL A 23 -11.32 -2.97 1.72
C VAL A 23 -10.37 -2.70 0.55
N VAL A 24 -9.30 -1.95 0.80
CA VAL A 24 -8.30 -1.66 -0.20
C VAL A 24 -7.61 -3.00 -0.47
N ALA A 25 -8.22 -3.79 -1.36
CA ALA A 25 -7.62 -5.00 -1.86
C ALA A 25 -6.29 -4.60 -2.47
N CYS A 26 -5.21 -5.27 -2.07
CA CYS A 26 -3.91 -5.09 -2.70
C CYS A 26 -4.10 -5.00 -4.21
N PRO A 27 -3.62 -3.93 -4.86
CA PRO A 27 -3.62 -3.91 -6.31
C PRO A 27 -2.88 -5.17 -6.79
N GLU A 28 -3.38 -5.84 -7.85
CA GLU A 28 -2.80 -7.09 -8.37
C GLU A 28 -1.32 -6.87 -8.69
N LEU A 29 -0.45 -7.12 -7.72
CA LEU A 29 0.96 -7.38 -7.92
C LEU A 29 1.00 -8.86 -8.20
N ASN A 30 1.21 -9.22 -9.48
CA ASN A 30 1.50 -10.61 -9.80
C ASN A 30 2.68 -11.05 -8.94
N ASN A 31 2.63 -12.28 -8.40
CA ASN A 31 3.65 -12.90 -7.55
C ASN A 31 5.00 -13.09 -8.29
N VAL A 32 5.53 -12.03 -8.86
CA VAL A 32 6.66 -12.03 -9.78
C VAL A 32 7.69 -11.12 -9.16
N ASP A 33 8.74 -11.74 -8.63
CA ASP A 33 9.85 -11.15 -7.88
C ASP A 33 10.13 -9.69 -8.25
N LEU A 34 9.81 -8.77 -7.34
CA LEU A 34 10.57 -7.52 -7.20
C LEU A 34 12.04 -7.81 -6.82
N ALA A 35 12.34 -9.04 -6.38
CA ALA A 35 13.66 -9.58 -6.03
C ALA A 35 14.63 -9.87 -7.19
N SER A 36 14.18 -9.83 -8.46
CA SER A 36 15.08 -10.05 -9.62
C SER A 36 15.02 -8.87 -10.59
N SER A 37 15.39 -7.68 -10.11
CA SER A 37 15.35 -6.41 -10.85
C SER A 37 16.34 -6.27 -12.01
N TYR A 38 16.84 -7.37 -12.59
CA TYR A 38 17.74 -7.30 -13.74
C TYR A 38 17.14 -7.72 -15.08
N ASP A 39 15.89 -8.22 -15.15
CA ASP A 39 15.42 -8.82 -16.41
C ASP A 39 13.93 -8.65 -16.82
N ARG A 40 13.10 -7.77 -16.24
CA ARG A 40 11.66 -7.79 -16.58
C ARG A 40 10.96 -6.45 -16.78
N ASP A 41 10.44 -6.28 -18.00
CA ASP A 41 9.55 -5.23 -18.53
C ASP A 41 8.19 -5.08 -17.80
N GLU A 42 8.04 -5.55 -16.57
CA GLU A 42 6.73 -5.59 -15.87
C GLU A 42 6.43 -4.32 -15.08
N TYR A 43 7.47 -3.66 -14.57
CA TYR A 43 7.35 -2.44 -13.79
C TYR A 43 8.39 -1.41 -14.19
N ILE A 44 7.99 -0.15 -14.25
CA ILE A 44 8.87 0.99 -14.46
C ILE A 44 8.97 1.76 -13.15
N GLU A 45 10.19 2.01 -12.67
CA GLU A 45 10.40 2.94 -11.57
C GLU A 45 10.14 4.37 -12.06
N VAL A 46 9.09 4.99 -11.53
CA VAL A 46 8.71 6.37 -11.89
C VAL A 46 9.13 7.39 -10.84
N HIS A 47 9.34 6.94 -9.60
CA HIS A 47 9.87 7.75 -8.51
C HIS A 47 10.63 6.89 -7.49
N SER A 48 11.65 7.48 -6.86
CA SER A 48 12.47 6.84 -5.84
C SER A 48 13.10 7.89 -4.95
N GLU A 49 12.94 7.74 -3.63
CA GLU A 49 13.56 8.60 -2.63
C GLU A 49 13.99 7.81 -1.39
N SER A 50 15.19 8.10 -0.88
CA SER A 50 15.64 7.57 0.42
C SER A 50 14.82 8.19 1.53
N LEU A 51 14.27 7.37 2.40
CA LEU A 51 13.59 7.85 3.59
C LEU A 51 14.62 8.37 4.61
N PRO A 52 14.29 9.45 5.36
CA PRO A 52 15.10 9.82 6.50
C PRO A 52 15.09 8.68 7.54
N LYS A 53 16.06 8.69 8.45
CA LYS A 53 16.07 7.75 9.58
C LYS A 53 14.74 7.82 10.33
N LEU A 54 13.97 6.74 10.23
CA LEU A 54 12.67 6.66 10.87
C LEU A 54 12.80 6.55 12.38
N THR A 55 11.80 7.03 13.11
CA THR A 55 11.66 6.71 14.53
C THR A 55 11.29 5.24 14.72
N LYS A 56 11.49 4.70 15.94
CA LYS A 56 11.08 3.32 16.27
C LYS A 56 9.60 3.07 16.02
N GLU A 57 8.77 4.08 16.31
CA GLU A 57 7.33 4.00 16.09
C GLU A 57 7.00 3.92 14.60
N GLU A 58 7.59 4.79 13.78
CA GLU A 58 7.40 4.77 12.31
C GLU A 58 7.93 3.48 11.70
N PHE A 59 9.13 3.03 12.08
CA PHE A 59 9.71 1.78 11.60
C PHE A 59 8.82 0.57 11.93
N SER A 60 8.20 0.55 13.12
CA SER A 60 7.32 -0.53 13.54
C SER A 60 6.03 -0.66 12.72
N LYS A 61 5.67 0.36 11.94
CA LYS A 61 4.53 0.34 11.03
C LYS A 61 4.76 -0.52 9.79
N TYR A 62 5.99 -1.02 9.57
CA TYR A 62 6.38 -1.80 8.42
C TYR A 62 6.61 -3.28 8.78
N PRO A 63 5.58 -4.15 8.68
CA PRO A 63 5.66 -5.55 9.10
C PRO A 63 6.81 -6.34 8.50
N ALA A 64 7.16 -6.08 7.23
CA ALA A 64 8.25 -6.79 6.56
C ALA A 64 9.63 -6.57 7.20
N PHE A 65 9.79 -5.51 7.99
CA PHE A 65 11.06 -5.18 8.66
C PHE A 65 11.04 -5.51 10.16
N LYS A 66 9.97 -6.16 10.65
CA LYS A 66 9.79 -6.44 12.07
C LYS A 66 10.91 -7.31 12.66
N GLU A 67 11.51 -8.17 11.84
CA GLU A 67 12.60 -9.06 12.25
C GLU A 67 13.99 -8.41 12.12
N PHE A 68 14.07 -7.20 11.54
CA PHE A 68 15.31 -6.49 11.31
C PHE A 68 15.64 -5.56 12.48
N ASP A 69 16.94 -5.37 12.74
CA ASP A 69 17.39 -4.52 13.83
C ASP A 69 17.20 -3.05 13.47
N TYR A 70 16.29 -2.38 14.17
CA TYR A 70 15.98 -0.97 14.01
C TYR A 70 17.24 -0.08 14.00
N GLU A 71 18.19 -0.31 14.91
CA GLU A 71 19.33 0.61 15.08
C GLU A 71 20.21 0.64 13.83
N TYR A 72 20.19 -0.46 13.06
CA TYR A 72 20.95 -0.65 11.83
C TYR A 72 20.13 -0.41 10.56
N CYS A 73 18.79 -0.46 10.63
CA CYS A 73 17.95 -0.50 9.43
C CYS A 73 16.98 0.66 9.26
N ALA A 74 16.80 1.51 10.26
CA ALA A 74 15.82 2.60 10.20
C ALA A 74 16.16 3.70 9.17
N ASP A 75 17.39 3.78 8.69
CA ASP A 75 17.88 4.70 7.66
C ASP A 75 18.20 4.00 6.32
N ALA A 76 17.98 2.68 6.22
CA ALA A 76 18.27 1.88 5.04
C ALA A 76 17.03 1.64 4.15
N LEU A 77 16.03 2.52 4.23
CA LEU A 77 14.74 2.36 3.53
C LEU A 77 14.56 3.38 2.41
N VAL A 78 13.90 2.95 1.34
CA VAL A 78 13.56 3.77 0.17
C VAL A 78 12.08 3.67 -0.10
N LEU A 79 11.46 4.81 -0.37
CA LEU A 79 10.12 4.86 -0.96
C LEU A 79 10.24 4.85 -2.48
N LYS A 80 9.51 3.96 -3.13
CA LYS A 80 9.45 3.87 -4.59
C LYS A 80 8.02 3.91 -5.09
N GLN A 81 7.85 4.49 -6.28
CA GLN A 81 6.65 4.32 -7.07
C GLN A 81 6.97 3.52 -8.33
N LEU A 82 6.23 2.44 -8.51
CA LEU A 82 6.38 1.53 -9.63
C LEU A 82 5.11 1.57 -10.48
N GLU A 83 5.25 1.82 -11.77
CA GLU A 83 4.15 1.72 -12.73
C GLU A 83 4.15 0.34 -13.39
N ALA A 84 3.07 -0.43 -13.26
CA ALA A 84 2.93 -1.70 -13.97
C ALA A 84 2.71 -1.45 -15.47
N THR A 85 3.58 -1.99 -16.32
CA THR A 85 3.55 -1.74 -17.78
C THR A 85 2.31 -2.28 -18.47
N GLN A 86 1.69 -3.32 -17.91
CA GLN A 86 0.50 -3.95 -18.48
C GLN A 86 -0.80 -3.20 -18.19
N THR A 87 -0.87 -2.51 -17.04
CA THR A 87 -2.11 -1.88 -16.54
C THR A 87 -2.02 -0.37 -16.42
N GLY A 88 -0.81 0.19 -16.33
CA GLY A 88 -0.56 1.59 -15.99
C GLY A 88 -0.81 1.92 -14.51
N ASN A 89 -1.09 0.93 -13.67
CA ASN A 89 -1.32 1.16 -12.25
C ASN A 89 0.00 1.54 -11.56
N ILE A 90 -0.06 2.53 -10.66
CA ILE A 90 1.09 2.97 -9.86
C ILE A 90 0.97 2.38 -8.45
N TYR A 91 2.07 1.79 -8.00
CA TYR A 91 2.20 1.15 -6.70
C TYR A 91 3.25 1.91 -5.89
N THR A 92 2.89 2.31 -4.67
CA THR A 92 3.85 2.88 -3.72
C THR A 92 4.37 1.76 -2.83
N ILE A 93 5.70 1.63 -2.72
CA ILE A 93 6.33 0.63 -1.88
C ILE A 93 7.42 1.26 -1.01
N VAL A 94 7.68 0.66 0.15
CA VAL A 94 8.87 0.94 0.96
C VAL A 94 9.70 -0.34 1.03
N ILE A 95 10.93 -0.27 0.56
CA ILE A 95 11.86 -1.41 0.51
C ILE A 95 13.16 -1.06 1.21
N SER A 96 13.87 -2.07 1.69
CA SER A 96 15.27 -1.92 2.10
C SER A 96 16.18 -1.75 0.88
N MET A 97 17.30 -1.05 1.07
CA MET A 97 18.32 -0.83 0.05
C MET A 97 19.71 -1.32 0.45
N GLU A 98 19.86 -1.90 1.64
CA GLU A 98 21.15 -2.35 2.16
C GLU A 98 21.09 -3.82 2.58
N ASP A 99 22.04 -4.60 2.07
CA ASP A 99 22.17 -6.05 2.31
C ASP A 99 22.21 -6.42 3.80
N HIS A 100 22.72 -5.53 4.66
CA HIS A 100 22.78 -5.81 6.10
C HIS A 100 21.39 -5.82 6.75
N CYS A 101 20.38 -5.26 6.09
CA CYS A 101 19.01 -5.26 6.58
C CYS A 101 18.20 -6.43 6.06
N ASP A 102 18.34 -6.78 4.80
CA ASP A 102 17.49 -7.78 4.13
C ASP A 102 18.24 -9.07 3.74
N GLY A 103 19.55 -9.13 4.00
CA GLY A 103 20.40 -10.25 3.61
C GLY A 103 20.71 -10.29 2.11
N GLY A 104 20.55 -9.17 1.39
CA GLY A 104 20.66 -9.09 -0.06
C GLY A 104 19.38 -9.48 -0.80
N ASN A 105 18.23 -9.41 -0.14
CA ASN A 105 16.93 -9.82 -0.67
C ASN A 105 15.97 -8.64 -0.78
N SER A 106 14.86 -8.78 -1.51
CA SER A 106 13.85 -7.72 -1.56
C SER A 106 12.81 -7.89 -0.45
N TYR A 107 13.02 -7.20 0.66
CA TYR A 107 12.03 -7.06 1.72
C TYR A 107 11.40 -5.66 1.67
N GLY A 108 10.09 -5.60 1.88
CA GLY A 108 9.39 -4.32 1.82
C GLY A 108 7.91 -4.39 2.09
N ASN A 109 7.24 -3.26 1.98
CA ASN A 109 5.80 -3.14 2.21
C ASN A 109 5.16 -2.36 1.07
N ILE A 110 3.94 -2.75 0.74
CA ILE A 110 3.11 -2.08 -0.26
C ILE A 110 2.21 -1.11 0.47
N LEU A 111 2.13 0.12 -0.03
CA LEU A 111 1.35 1.20 0.55
C LEU A 111 0.14 1.51 -0.33
N ASP A 112 -0.85 2.17 0.26
CA ASP A 112 -1.95 2.77 -0.47
C ASP A 112 -1.51 4.00 -1.27
N GLU A 113 -2.44 4.57 -2.04
CA GLU A 113 -2.17 5.75 -2.87
C GLU A 113 -1.71 6.97 -2.06
N SER A 114 -2.07 7.04 -0.78
CA SER A 114 -1.63 8.10 0.12
C SER A 114 -0.21 7.90 0.65
N GLY A 115 0.32 6.68 0.61
CA GLY A 115 1.59 6.31 1.22
C GLY A 115 1.54 6.16 2.75
N GLU A 116 0.34 6.12 3.34
CA GLU A 116 0.18 6.06 4.80
C GLU A 116 -0.22 4.68 5.31
N ILE A 117 -0.94 3.90 4.50
CA ILE A 117 -1.54 2.62 4.91
C ILE A 117 -0.77 1.47 4.29
N VAL A 118 -0.27 0.55 5.11
CA VAL A 118 0.32 -0.71 4.63
C VAL A 118 -0.78 -1.68 4.19
N LEU A 119 -0.73 -2.05 2.91
CA LEU A 119 -1.66 -3.00 2.27
C LEU A 119 -1.10 -4.43 2.20
N GLY A 120 0.22 -4.56 2.27
CA GLY A 120 0.89 -5.85 2.15
C GLY A 120 2.39 -5.80 2.43
N SER A 121 3.00 -6.97 2.43
CA SER A 121 4.44 -7.18 2.61
C SER A 121 5.03 -7.94 1.44
N ILE A 122 6.23 -7.53 1.05
CA ILE A 122 7.12 -8.15 0.08
C ILE A 122 8.19 -8.87 0.90
N GLY A 123 8.37 -10.15 0.63
CA GLY A 123 9.47 -10.96 1.14
C GLY A 123 10.28 -11.54 -0.01
N ASP A 124 11.34 -12.25 0.36
CA ASP A 124 12.35 -12.81 -0.57
C ASP A 124 11.77 -13.55 -1.78
N SER A 125 10.67 -14.29 -1.61
CA SER A 125 10.04 -15.05 -2.71
C SER A 125 8.51 -14.99 -2.69
N PHE A 126 7.93 -14.00 -2.01
CA PHE A 126 6.47 -13.89 -1.91
C PHE A 126 6.00 -12.45 -1.73
N ILE A 127 4.78 -12.18 -2.17
CA ILE A 127 4.01 -10.99 -1.81
C ILE A 127 2.77 -11.46 -1.04
N SER A 128 2.53 -10.87 0.12
CA SER A 128 1.37 -11.15 0.98
C SER A 128 0.58 -9.87 1.21
N CYS A 129 -0.74 -9.94 1.05
CA CYS A 129 -1.64 -8.80 1.25
C CYS A 129 -2.62 -9.08 2.39
N PHE A 130 -3.06 -8.03 3.08
CA PHE A 130 -3.84 -8.14 4.32
C PHE A 130 -5.30 -7.71 4.15
#